data_AF-A0A2T6ZPU7-F1
#
_entry.id   AF-A0A2T6ZPU7-F1
#
_cell.length_a   1.000
_cell.length_b   1.000
_cell.length_c   1.000
_cell.angle_alpha   90.00
_cell.angle_beta   90.00
_cell.angle_gamma   90.00
#
_symmetry.space_group_name_H-M   'P 1'
#
loop_
_entity.id
_entity.type
_entity.pdbx_description
1 polymer ?
#
loop_
_entity_poly.entity_id
_entity_poly.type
_entity_poly.pdbx_seq_one_letter_code
_entity_poly.pdbx_strand_id
1 'polypeptide(L)'
;MAKERLWRAIPFISSRAQVRTRTYRQPRTADTNRHYSILGTLRAMRRDIRELKETRETMETMEETMEEIMEETREETREETRALGERVRALEKEMTILSPLKAMAVRIQEGPLTTFQSGERVGGIKDPAAIWIDDIEPVGDIITDVHMFKKGLMDDNESFTAMYGMHWQAAEELLGHPHMVSAMNKRSTTLTYGRAKWMNEWEFSQLRSWTQNATPGELADFTKDVVGATYHKKLFLNLMRDS
;
A
#
# COMPACT_ATOMS: atom_id res chain seq x y z
N MET A 1 1.99 -16.00 -10.32
CA MET A 1 1.13 -15.25 -11.26
C MET A 1 1.87 -14.53 -12.40
N ALA A 2 3.19 -14.71 -12.58
CA ALA A 2 3.94 -14.03 -13.67
C ALA A 2 4.13 -14.87 -14.96
N LYS A 3 3.79 -16.18 -14.95
CA LYS A 3 4.02 -17.08 -16.10
C LYS A 3 2.91 -17.09 -17.16
N GLU A 4 1.78 -16.41 -16.94
CA GLU A 4 0.65 -16.40 -17.89
C GLU A 4 0.69 -15.25 -18.90
N ARG A 5 1.63 -14.29 -18.76
CA ARG A 5 1.68 -13.11 -19.63
C ARG A 5 2.56 -13.24 -20.87
N LEU A 6 3.41 -14.26 -20.94
CA LEU A 6 4.33 -14.45 -22.08
C LEU A 6 3.67 -15.04 -23.34
N TRP A 7 2.47 -15.62 -23.23
CA TRP A 7 1.74 -16.19 -24.38
C TRP A 7 0.87 -15.18 -25.15
N ARG A 8 0.79 -13.91 -24.71
CA ARG A 8 -0.04 -12.88 -25.36
C ARG A 8 0.71 -11.95 -26.32
N ALA A 9 2.04 -12.07 -26.42
CA ALA A 9 2.87 -11.23 -27.30
C ALA A 9 3.26 -11.89 -28.62
N ILE A 10 2.90 -13.16 -28.84
CA ILE A 10 3.06 -13.80 -30.14
C ILE A 10 1.84 -13.38 -30.97
N PRO A 11 1.99 -12.63 -32.08
CA PRO A 11 0.90 -12.42 -33.01
C PRO A 11 0.38 -13.79 -33.43
N PHE A 12 -0.86 -14.06 -33.04
CA PHE A 12 -1.61 -15.23 -33.41
C PHE A 12 -1.68 -15.23 -34.94
N ILE A 13 -0.83 -16.04 -35.60
CA ILE A 13 -0.92 -16.31 -37.04
C ILE A 13 -2.17 -17.20 -37.24
N SER A 14 -3.33 -16.60 -37.00
CA SER A 14 -4.62 -17.08 -37.46
C SER A 14 -4.74 -16.70 -38.92
N SER A 15 -4.18 -17.56 -39.75
CA SER A 15 -4.83 -17.87 -41.01
C SER A 15 -4.37 -19.25 -41.42
N ARG A 16 -5.23 -20.24 -41.19
CA ARG A 16 -5.36 -21.36 -42.12
C ARG A 16 -5.74 -20.77 -43.48
N ALA A 17 -4.77 -20.18 -44.17
CA ALA A 17 -4.86 -20.02 -45.60
C ALA A 17 -4.86 -21.43 -46.15
N GLN A 18 -6.05 -21.94 -46.49
CA GLN A 18 -6.16 -23.08 -47.38
C GLN A 18 -5.32 -22.74 -48.62
N VAL A 19 -4.13 -23.30 -48.69
CA VAL A 19 -3.33 -23.32 -49.91
C VAL A 19 -4.09 -24.20 -50.88
N ARG A 20 -5.09 -23.63 -51.56
CA ARG A 20 -5.69 -24.21 -52.74
C ARG A 20 -4.60 -24.21 -53.80
N THR A 21 -3.89 -25.33 -53.93
CA THR A 21 -3.08 -25.63 -55.11
C THR A 21 -4.01 -25.81 -56.29
N ARG A 22 -4.44 -24.69 -56.91
CA ARG A 22 -5.01 -24.73 -58.26
C ARG A 22 -3.89 -25.08 -59.22
N THR A 23 -3.74 -26.37 -59.49
CA THR A 23 -3.00 -26.89 -60.64
C THR A 23 -3.77 -26.56 -61.92
N TYR A 24 -3.67 -25.31 -62.37
CA TYR A 24 -3.88 -24.95 -63.77
C TYR A 24 -2.54 -24.51 -64.35
N ARG A 25 -1.62 -25.47 -64.49
CA ARG A 25 -0.54 -25.35 -65.46
C ARG A 25 -0.88 -26.26 -66.61
N GLN A 26 -1.23 -25.66 -67.75
CA GLN A 26 -1.08 -26.30 -69.05
C GLN A 26 0.35 -26.87 -69.14
N PRO A 27 0.54 -28.05 -69.76
CA PRO A 27 1.87 -28.52 -70.11
C PRO A 27 2.45 -27.51 -71.11
N ARG A 28 3.33 -26.63 -70.64
CA ARG A 28 4.15 -25.82 -71.53
C ARG A 28 5.06 -26.79 -72.27
N THR A 29 4.80 -26.89 -73.56
CA THR A 29 5.68 -27.44 -74.57
C THR A 29 7.11 -26.95 -74.34
N ALA A 30 8.06 -27.85 -74.52
CA ALA A 30 9.46 -27.77 -74.11
C ALA A 30 10.32 -26.75 -74.90
N ASP A 31 9.73 -25.74 -75.53
CA ASP A 31 10.41 -24.95 -76.57
C ASP A 31 10.21 -23.43 -76.44
N THR A 32 10.47 -22.90 -75.25
CA THR A 32 10.86 -21.48 -75.09
C THR A 32 12.11 -21.40 -74.24
N ASN A 33 13.16 -22.11 -74.66
CA ASN A 33 14.53 -21.84 -74.22
C ASN A 33 14.92 -20.43 -74.72
N ARG A 34 14.48 -19.39 -74.00
CA ARG A 34 15.21 -18.12 -73.99
C ARG A 34 16.61 -18.50 -73.55
N HIS A 35 17.57 -18.44 -74.48
CA HIS A 35 18.97 -18.64 -74.20
C HIS A 35 19.44 -17.59 -73.19
N TYR A 36 19.21 -17.86 -71.90
CA TYR A 36 19.98 -17.23 -70.85
C TYR A 36 21.40 -17.71 -71.05
N SER A 37 22.26 -16.79 -71.49
CA SER A 37 23.69 -17.04 -71.60
C SER A 37 24.17 -17.65 -70.30
N ILE A 38 24.90 -18.77 -70.37
CA ILE A 38 25.51 -19.44 -69.21
C ILE A 38 26.29 -18.43 -68.35
N LEU A 39 26.89 -17.43 -68.99
CA LEU A 39 27.60 -16.32 -68.32
C LEU A 39 26.66 -15.42 -67.50
N GLY A 40 25.43 -15.19 -67.96
CA GLY A 40 24.41 -14.46 -67.21
C GLY A 40 24.00 -15.19 -65.94
N THR A 41 23.77 -16.51 -66.05
CA THR A 41 23.43 -17.36 -64.89
C THR A 41 24.58 -17.43 -63.89
N LEU A 42 25.83 -17.57 -64.36
CA LEU A 42 27.02 -17.57 -63.49
C LEU A 42 27.24 -16.23 -62.78
N ARG A 43 26.93 -15.10 -63.44
CA ARG A 43 26.99 -13.77 -62.78
C ARG A 43 25.90 -13.61 -61.72
N ALA A 44 24.69 -14.10 -61.97
CA ALA A 44 23.61 -14.10 -60.98
C ALA A 44 24.02 -14.94 -59.75
N MET A 45 24.46 -16.19 -59.95
CA MET A 45 24.92 -17.04 -58.86
C MET A 45 26.07 -16.41 -58.05
N ARG A 46 27.02 -15.73 -58.69
CA ARG A 46 28.10 -15.03 -57.97
C ARG A 46 27.60 -13.87 -57.11
N ARG A 47 26.54 -13.17 -57.56
CA ARG A 47 25.90 -12.13 -56.77
C ARG A 47 25.19 -12.74 -55.57
N ASP A 48 24.39 -13.78 -55.81
CA ASP A 48 23.66 -14.49 -54.75
C ASP A 48 24.60 -15.06 -53.69
N ILE A 49 25.76 -15.62 -54.10
CA ILE A 49 26.79 -16.11 -53.15
C ILE A 49 27.36 -14.97 -52.32
N ARG A 50 27.55 -13.78 -52.90
CA ARG A 50 28.07 -12.63 -52.16
C ARG A 50 27.03 -12.10 -51.17
N GLU A 51 25.79 -11.94 -51.61
CA GLU A 51 24.68 -11.53 -50.74
C GLU A 51 24.48 -12.53 -49.59
N LEU A 52 24.54 -13.84 -49.87
CA LEU A 52 24.46 -14.87 -48.84
C LEU A 52 25.62 -14.79 -47.83
N LYS A 53 26.83 -14.48 -48.28
CA LYS A 53 27.98 -14.29 -47.38
C LYS A 53 27.80 -13.06 -46.48
N GLU A 54 27.38 -11.93 -47.07
CA GLU A 54 27.10 -10.71 -46.30
C GLU A 54 25.98 -10.95 -45.29
N THR A 55 24.88 -11.61 -45.68
CA THR A 55 23.80 -11.93 -44.73
C THR A 55 24.26 -12.85 -43.61
N ARG A 56 25.15 -13.82 -43.91
CA ARG A 56 25.71 -14.71 -42.90
C ARG A 56 26.58 -13.96 -41.90
N GLU A 57 27.48 -13.11 -42.38
CA GLU A 57 28.31 -12.27 -41.52
C GLU A 57 27.45 -11.37 -40.62
N THR A 58 26.38 -10.78 -41.17
CA THR A 58 25.45 -9.99 -40.34
C THR A 58 24.71 -10.82 -39.30
N MET A 59 24.31 -12.07 -39.62
CA MET A 59 23.69 -12.96 -38.65
C MET A 59 24.66 -13.38 -37.55
N GLU A 60 25.91 -13.69 -37.89
CA GLU A 60 26.95 -14.05 -36.91
C GLU A 60 27.19 -12.88 -35.93
N THR A 61 27.31 -11.64 -36.41
CA THR A 61 27.44 -10.46 -35.52
C THR A 61 26.18 -10.22 -34.68
N MET A 62 24.98 -10.49 -35.21
CA MET A 62 23.74 -10.35 -34.47
C MET A 62 23.60 -11.41 -33.37
N GLU A 63 24.07 -12.64 -33.61
CA GLU A 63 24.10 -13.70 -32.61
C GLU A 63 25.05 -13.33 -31.44
N GLU A 64 26.25 -12.82 -31.75
CA GLU A 64 27.21 -12.37 -30.73
C GLU A 64 26.64 -11.25 -29.86
N THR A 65 26.07 -10.20 -30.47
CA THR A 65 25.47 -9.08 -29.71
C THR A 65 24.25 -9.50 -28.90
N MET A 66 23.45 -10.45 -29.40
CA MET A 66 22.30 -10.97 -28.66
C MET A 66 22.73 -11.82 -27.47
N GLU A 67 23.82 -12.57 -27.58
CA GLU A 67 24.39 -13.32 -26.46
C GLU A 67 24.94 -12.39 -25.37
N GLU A 68 25.62 -11.31 -25.74
CA GLU A 68 26.09 -10.28 -24.80
C GLU A 68 24.94 -9.62 -24.04
N ILE A 69 23.88 -9.18 -24.73
CA ILE A 69 22.69 -8.60 -24.10
C ILE A 69 21.99 -9.60 -23.18
N MET A 70 21.91 -10.87 -23.58
CA MET A 70 21.30 -11.92 -22.75
C MET A 70 22.09 -12.17 -21.46
N GLU A 71 23.42 -12.07 -21.50
CA GLU A 71 24.23 -12.27 -20.30
C GLU A 71 24.17 -11.05 -19.37
N GLU A 72 24.22 -9.84 -19.90
CA GLU A 72 24.04 -8.59 -19.12
C GLU A 72 22.68 -8.58 -18.41
N THR A 73 21.59 -8.92 -19.12
CA THR A 73 20.25 -8.99 -18.52
C THR A 73 20.12 -10.11 -17.48
N ARG A 74 20.85 -11.22 -17.62
CA ARG A 74 20.90 -12.26 -16.58
C ARG A 74 21.63 -11.80 -15.34
N GLU A 75 22.67 -11.00 -15.49
CA GLU A 75 23.43 -10.46 -14.36
C GLU A 75 22.59 -9.43 -13.60
N GLU A 76 21.96 -8.47 -14.30
CA GLU A 76 21.08 -7.48 -13.71
C GLU A 76 19.90 -8.13 -12.95
N THR A 77 19.24 -9.12 -13.55
CA THR A 77 18.15 -9.85 -12.87
C THR A 77 18.62 -10.66 -11.66
N ARG A 78 19.85 -11.17 -11.65
CA ARG A 78 20.44 -11.84 -10.47
C ARG A 78 20.71 -10.84 -9.34
N GLU A 79 21.20 -9.65 -9.66
CA GLU A 79 21.45 -8.60 -8.67
C GLU A 79 20.13 -8.09 -8.06
N GLU A 80 19.12 -7.82 -8.88
CA GLU A 80 17.79 -7.41 -8.42
C GLU A 80 17.16 -8.45 -7.51
N THR A 81 17.20 -9.73 -7.90
CA THR A 81 16.62 -10.82 -7.09
C THR A 81 17.35 -10.99 -5.76
N ARG A 82 18.67 -10.80 -5.73
CA ARG A 82 19.47 -10.82 -4.50
C ARG A 82 19.11 -9.66 -3.58
N ALA A 83 19.04 -8.44 -4.10
CA ALA A 83 18.68 -7.25 -3.34
C ALA A 83 17.25 -7.36 -2.77
N LEU A 84 16.31 -7.88 -3.56
CA LEU A 84 14.94 -8.12 -3.10
C LEU A 84 14.91 -9.16 -1.96
N GLY A 85 15.67 -10.25 -2.09
CA GLY A 85 15.77 -11.30 -1.08
C GLY A 85 16.41 -10.84 0.24
N GLU A 86 17.32 -9.87 0.18
CA GLU A 86 17.87 -9.22 1.39
C GLU A 86 16.85 -8.30 2.05
N ARG A 87 16.09 -7.53 1.25
CA ARG A 87 15.03 -6.64 1.77
C ARG A 87 13.90 -7.42 2.44
N VAL A 88 13.48 -8.55 1.87
CA VAL A 88 12.48 -9.44 2.47
C VAL A 88 12.96 -9.97 3.81
N ARG A 89 14.21 -10.47 3.89
CA ARG A 89 14.78 -10.97 5.15
C ARG A 89 14.90 -9.89 6.23
N ALA A 90 15.22 -8.66 5.84
CA ALA A 90 15.25 -7.53 6.77
C ALA A 90 13.86 -7.24 7.35
N LEU A 91 12.83 -7.21 6.50
CA LEU A 91 11.44 -7.00 6.92
C LEU A 91 10.90 -8.15 7.79
N GLU A 92 11.24 -9.40 7.46
CA GLU A 92 10.87 -10.56 8.29
C GLU A 92 11.50 -10.46 9.67
N LYS A 93 12.78 -10.09 9.77
CA LYS A 93 13.47 -9.91 11.04
C LYS A 93 12.83 -8.80 11.88
N GLU A 94 12.50 -7.67 11.26
CA GLU A 94 11.78 -6.57 11.91
C GLU A 94 10.41 -7.02 12.41
N MET A 95 9.64 -7.73 11.58
CA MET A 95 8.33 -8.26 11.95
C MET A 95 8.41 -9.28 13.11
N THR A 96 9.48 -10.07 13.15
CA THR A 96 9.71 -11.04 14.24
C THR A 96 9.93 -10.32 15.58
N ILE A 97 10.64 -9.19 15.57
CA ILE A 97 10.86 -8.35 16.77
C ILE A 97 9.57 -7.65 17.19
N LEU A 98 8.78 -7.17 16.24
CA LEU A 98 7.55 -6.41 16.50
C LEU A 98 6.35 -7.29 16.85
N SER A 99 6.34 -8.57 16.47
CA SER A 99 5.21 -9.47 16.69
C SER A 99 4.84 -9.65 18.17
N PRO A 100 5.79 -9.88 19.11
CA PRO A 100 5.48 -9.90 20.54
C PRO A 100 4.96 -8.56 21.08
N LEU A 101 5.49 -7.44 20.57
CA LEU A 101 5.05 -6.10 20.97
C LEU A 101 3.62 -5.81 20.52
N LYS A 102 3.21 -6.34 19.36
CA LYS A 102 1.82 -6.24 18.88
C LYS A 102 0.83 -6.88 19.85
N ALA A 103 1.12 -8.10 20.32
CA ALA A 103 0.25 -8.79 21.27
C ALA A 103 0.17 -8.05 22.62
N MET A 104 1.30 -7.49 23.06
CA MET A 104 1.35 -6.69 24.29
C MET A 104 0.57 -5.37 24.16
N ALA A 105 0.71 -4.66 23.03
CA ALA A 105 -0.03 -3.44 22.75
C ALA A 105 -1.55 -3.69 22.70
N VAL A 106 -1.99 -4.78 22.06
CA VAL A 106 -3.40 -5.19 22.04
C VAL A 106 -3.90 -5.44 23.47
N ARG A 107 -3.18 -6.20 24.29
CA ARG A 107 -3.59 -6.46 25.69
C ARG A 107 -3.63 -5.20 26.55
N ILE A 108 -2.69 -4.26 26.35
CA ILE A 108 -2.69 -2.98 27.06
C ILE A 108 -3.94 -2.16 26.68
N GLN A 109 -4.38 -2.18 25.42
CA GLN A 109 -5.58 -1.46 24.97
C GLN A 109 -6.90 -2.16 25.30
N GLU A 110 -6.92 -3.49 25.35
CA GLU A 110 -8.08 -4.26 25.80
C GLU A 110 -8.41 -3.94 27.28
N GLY A 111 -7.42 -3.62 28.11
CA GLY A 111 -7.60 -3.31 29.53
C GLY A 111 -8.55 -2.12 29.78
N PRO A 112 -8.27 -0.91 29.25
CA PRO A 112 -9.16 0.23 29.33
C PRO A 112 -10.55 -0.02 28.73
N LEU A 113 -10.63 -0.75 27.61
CA LEU A 113 -11.91 -1.08 26.96
C LEU A 113 -12.76 -2.01 27.84
N THR A 114 -12.16 -3.07 28.37
CA THR A 114 -12.82 -4.01 29.28
C THR A 114 -13.22 -3.35 30.60
N THR A 115 -12.38 -2.46 31.14
CA THR A 115 -12.69 -1.66 32.34
C THR A 115 -13.87 -0.73 32.10
N PHE A 116 -13.93 -0.10 30.92
CA PHE A 116 -15.07 0.74 30.50
C PHE A 116 -16.35 -0.10 30.36
N GLN A 117 -16.28 -1.28 29.73
CA GLN A 117 -17.41 -2.18 29.56
C GLN A 117 -17.90 -2.79 30.89
N SER A 118 -17.00 -3.11 31.82
CA SER A 118 -17.35 -3.74 33.10
C SER A 118 -17.94 -2.75 34.11
N GLY A 119 -17.67 -1.44 33.94
CA GLY A 119 -18.09 -0.42 34.89
C GLY A 119 -17.40 -0.54 36.26
N GLU A 120 -16.36 -1.38 36.39
CA GLU A 120 -15.60 -1.54 37.61
C GLU A 120 -14.69 -0.32 37.83
N ARG A 121 -14.82 0.30 39.01
CA ARG A 121 -13.87 1.34 39.44
C ARG A 121 -12.55 0.66 39.74
N VAL A 122 -11.46 1.08 39.09
CA VAL A 122 -10.10 0.63 39.38
C VAL A 122 -9.69 1.12 40.77
N GLY A 123 -10.06 0.35 41.79
CA GLY A 123 -9.70 0.52 43.20
C GLY A 123 -9.21 -0.81 43.75
N GLY A 124 -8.20 -1.40 43.11
CA GLY A 124 -7.59 -2.68 43.51
C GLY A 124 -6.25 -2.47 44.20
N ILE A 125 -6.04 -3.17 45.32
CA ILE A 125 -4.81 -3.21 46.12
C ILE A 125 -3.63 -3.65 45.23
N LYS A 126 -2.60 -2.80 45.11
CA LYS A 126 -1.41 -3.06 44.28
C LYS A 126 -0.50 -4.10 44.93
N ASP A 127 -0.17 -5.16 44.18
CA ASP A 127 0.86 -6.14 44.54
C ASP A 127 2.25 -5.47 44.46
N PRO A 128 3.02 -5.39 45.56
CA PRO A 128 4.31 -4.71 45.57
C PRO A 128 5.42 -5.42 44.77
N ALA A 129 5.20 -6.65 44.28
CA ALA A 129 6.21 -7.40 43.53
C ALA A 129 6.09 -7.27 42.01
N ALA A 130 5.01 -6.70 41.49
CA ALA A 130 4.84 -6.44 40.07
C ALA A 130 5.42 -5.07 39.71
N ILE A 131 6.18 -5.00 38.60
CA ILE A 131 6.53 -3.73 37.98
C ILE A 131 5.25 -3.20 37.33
N TRP A 132 4.47 -2.48 38.12
CA TRP A 132 3.41 -1.66 37.60
C TRP A 132 4.07 -0.48 36.88
N ILE A 133 3.86 -0.38 35.57
CA ILE A 133 4.13 0.86 34.85
C ILE A 133 3.01 1.82 35.25
N ASP A 134 3.09 2.30 36.49
CA ASP A 134 2.03 3.05 37.17
C ASP A 134 1.95 4.53 36.73
N ASP A 135 2.88 4.99 35.90
CA ASP A 135 2.98 6.39 35.46
C ASP A 135 2.89 6.59 33.94
N ILE A 136 2.64 5.52 33.18
CA ILE A 136 2.15 5.67 31.81
C ILE A 136 0.69 5.24 31.88
N GLU A 137 -0.21 6.20 32.05
CA GLU A 137 -1.64 5.96 31.93
C GLU A 137 -2.03 6.24 30.46
N PRO A 138 -1.89 5.31 29.49
CA PRO A 138 -2.41 5.52 28.14
C PRO A 138 -3.91 5.26 28.20
N VAL A 139 -4.64 6.22 28.74
CA VAL A 139 -6.09 6.10 28.85
C VAL A 139 -6.71 6.66 27.58
N GLY A 140 -6.84 5.76 26.59
CA GLY A 140 -7.39 6.07 25.27
C GLY A 140 -6.42 6.88 24.42
N ASP A 141 -5.70 6.20 23.53
CA ASP A 141 -4.97 6.88 22.46
C ASP A 141 -5.69 6.63 21.13
N ILE A 142 -6.47 7.61 20.71
CA ILE A 142 -7.25 7.56 19.47
C ILE A 142 -6.40 7.22 18.25
N ILE A 143 -5.13 7.64 18.22
CA ILE A 143 -4.25 7.34 17.09
C ILE A 143 -3.99 5.84 17.04
N THR A 144 -3.61 5.24 18.17
CA THR A 144 -3.36 3.81 18.29
C THR A 144 -4.64 3.01 18.02
N ASP A 145 -5.77 3.42 18.58
CA ASP A 145 -7.03 2.70 18.46
C ASP A 145 -7.54 2.68 17.02
N VAL A 146 -7.52 3.83 16.32
CA VAL A 146 -7.83 3.89 14.89
C VAL A 146 -6.90 2.98 14.08
N HIS A 147 -5.61 2.93 14.41
CA HIS A 147 -4.67 2.02 13.75
C HIS A 147 -5.01 0.54 14.01
N MET A 148 -5.45 0.18 15.22
CA MET A 148 -5.89 -1.18 15.55
C MET A 148 -7.12 -1.58 14.74
N PHE A 149 -8.11 -0.69 14.60
CA PHE A 149 -9.28 -0.91 13.73
C PHE A 149 -8.89 -1.07 12.26
N LYS A 150 -8.04 -0.18 11.73
CA LYS A 150 -7.53 -0.28 10.34
C LYS A 150 -6.81 -1.58 10.04
N LYS A 151 -6.19 -2.20 11.05
CA LYS A 151 -5.48 -3.47 10.94
C LYS A 151 -6.35 -4.68 11.31
N GLY A 152 -7.62 -4.47 11.63
CA GLY A 152 -8.55 -5.54 12.03
C GLY A 152 -8.15 -6.24 13.33
N LEU A 153 -7.47 -5.52 14.23
CA LEU A 153 -7.09 -6.02 15.56
C LEU A 153 -8.17 -5.74 16.61
N MET A 154 -9.04 -4.77 16.33
CA MET A 154 -10.26 -4.47 17.06
C MET A 154 -11.41 -4.40 16.05
N ASP A 155 -12.58 -4.89 16.43
CA ASP A 155 -13.79 -4.91 15.62
C ASP A 155 -15.03 -4.37 16.36
N ASP A 156 -14.90 -4.07 17.65
CA ASP A 156 -15.97 -3.51 18.48
C ASP A 156 -16.20 -2.01 18.24
N ASN A 157 -16.86 -1.71 17.12
CA ASN A 157 -17.22 -0.34 16.75
C ASN A 157 -18.15 0.33 17.77
N GLU A 158 -18.95 -0.43 18.52
CA GLU A 158 -19.89 0.11 19.51
C GLU A 158 -19.12 0.71 20.67
N SER A 159 -18.16 -0.02 21.24
CA SER A 159 -17.33 0.48 22.34
C SER A 159 -16.43 1.62 21.89
N PHE A 160 -15.88 1.57 20.67
CA PHE A 160 -15.13 2.70 20.11
C PHE A 160 -16.01 3.95 20.01
N THR A 161 -17.24 3.81 19.50
CA THR A 161 -18.18 4.92 19.36
C THR A 161 -18.62 5.45 20.72
N ALA A 162 -18.83 4.58 21.70
CA ALA A 162 -19.14 4.98 23.07
C ALA A 162 -17.98 5.80 23.68
N MET A 163 -16.74 5.37 23.46
CA MET A 163 -15.52 5.98 24.02
C MET A 163 -15.14 7.30 23.35
N TYR A 164 -15.28 7.42 22.03
CA TYR A 164 -14.85 8.60 21.25
C TYR A 164 -15.98 9.46 20.68
N GLY A 165 -17.23 8.98 20.73
CA GLY A 165 -18.42 9.75 20.33
C GLY A 165 -18.64 9.74 18.82
N MET A 166 -17.89 8.89 18.10
CA MET A 166 -17.96 8.74 16.65
C MET A 166 -17.37 7.40 16.22
N HIS A 167 -17.72 7.01 15.00
CA HIS A 167 -17.14 5.83 14.36
C HIS A 167 -15.66 6.05 14.00
N TRP A 168 -14.86 4.99 13.98
CA TRP A 168 -13.40 5.10 13.80
C TRP A 168 -12.97 5.69 12.46
N GLN A 169 -13.70 5.48 11.35
CA GLN A 169 -13.36 6.14 10.08
C GLN A 169 -13.55 7.66 10.16
N ALA A 170 -14.56 8.14 10.90
CA ALA A 170 -14.74 9.57 11.11
C ALA A 170 -13.64 10.15 12.02
N ALA A 171 -13.19 9.37 13.01
CA ALA A 171 -12.05 9.75 13.84
C ALA A 171 -10.74 9.79 13.02
N GLU A 172 -10.55 8.88 12.06
CA GLU A 172 -9.39 8.84 11.17
C GLU A 172 -9.21 10.16 10.40
N GLU A 173 -10.30 10.70 9.83
CA GLU A 173 -10.29 11.99 9.13
C GLU A 173 -9.86 13.15 10.04
N LEU A 174 -10.07 13.02 11.34
CA LEU A 174 -9.77 14.05 12.34
C LEU A 174 -8.38 13.93 12.96
N LEU A 175 -7.63 12.85 12.70
CA LEU A 175 -6.28 12.64 13.25
C LEU A 175 -5.28 13.69 12.77
N GLY A 176 -5.54 14.35 11.63
CA GLY A 176 -4.73 15.46 11.13
C GLY A 176 -4.85 16.74 11.96
N HIS A 177 -5.77 16.79 12.94
CA HIS A 177 -6.07 17.98 13.73
C HIS A 177 -5.69 17.77 15.21
N PRO A 178 -4.56 18.32 15.70
CA PRO A 178 -4.06 18.05 17.06
C PRO A 178 -5.04 18.37 18.19
N HIS A 179 -5.90 19.38 18.02
CA HIS A 179 -6.91 19.73 19.01
C HIS A 179 -8.03 18.68 19.08
N MET A 180 -8.40 18.06 17.97
CA MET A 180 -9.37 16.97 17.97
C MET A 180 -8.78 15.70 18.58
N VAL A 181 -7.53 15.36 18.27
CA VAL A 181 -6.82 14.25 18.94
C VAL A 181 -6.84 14.44 20.45
N SER A 182 -6.49 15.65 20.92
CA SER A 182 -6.51 16.00 22.33
C SER A 182 -7.90 15.87 22.95
N ALA A 183 -8.93 16.37 22.28
CA ALA A 183 -10.32 16.29 22.78
C ALA A 183 -10.85 14.84 22.79
N MET A 184 -10.52 14.02 21.79
CA MET A 184 -10.91 12.61 21.71
C MET A 184 -10.25 11.79 22.81
N ASN A 185 -8.93 11.94 23.00
CA ASN A 185 -8.22 11.28 24.09
C ASN A 185 -8.78 11.73 25.43
N LYS A 186 -9.04 13.03 25.60
CA LYS A 186 -9.62 13.56 26.84
C LYS A 186 -10.98 12.96 27.19
N ARG A 187 -11.84 12.80 26.19
CA ARG A 187 -13.15 12.15 26.32
C ARG A 187 -13.00 10.70 26.75
N SER A 188 -12.16 9.94 26.05
CA SER A 188 -11.85 8.55 26.39
C SER A 188 -11.34 8.43 27.82
N THR A 189 -10.31 9.20 28.17
CA THR A 189 -9.75 9.29 29.52
C THR A 189 -10.82 9.53 30.58
N THR A 190 -11.70 10.49 30.35
CA THR A 190 -12.74 10.84 31.33
C THR A 190 -13.76 9.72 31.55
N LEU A 191 -14.11 9.00 30.49
CA LEU A 191 -15.08 7.91 30.52
C LEU A 191 -14.53 6.66 31.23
N THR A 192 -13.26 6.33 30.99
CA THR A 192 -12.58 5.18 31.61
C THR A 192 -12.27 5.40 33.10
N TYR A 193 -12.03 6.65 33.55
CA TYR A 193 -11.84 6.96 34.99
C TYR A 193 -13.14 6.99 35.81
N GLY A 194 -14.20 6.37 35.33
CA GLY A 194 -15.41 6.12 36.12
C GLY A 194 -16.37 7.30 36.24
N ARG A 195 -16.24 8.33 35.39
CA ARG A 195 -17.38 9.24 35.16
C ARG A 195 -18.38 8.51 34.27
N ALA A 196 -19.56 8.22 34.81
CA ALA A 196 -20.63 7.51 34.10
C ALA A 196 -21.12 8.22 32.82
N LYS A 197 -20.78 9.51 32.64
CA LYS A 197 -21.21 10.29 31.47
C LYS A 197 -20.22 11.40 31.12
N TRP A 198 -19.95 11.54 29.83
CA TRP A 198 -19.32 12.71 29.25
C TRP A 198 -20.35 13.85 29.19
N MET A 199 -20.14 14.91 29.97
CA MET A 199 -21.11 16.02 30.09
C MET A 199 -20.99 17.04 28.96
N ASN A 200 -19.83 17.12 28.32
CA ASN A 200 -19.49 18.13 27.31
C ASN A 200 -19.72 17.60 25.88
N GLU A 201 -20.74 16.77 25.71
CA GLU A 201 -21.04 16.12 24.41
C GLU A 201 -21.45 17.15 23.35
N TRP A 202 -22.14 18.21 23.77
CA TRP A 202 -22.56 19.28 22.88
C TRP A 202 -21.36 20.08 22.37
N GLU A 203 -20.48 20.54 23.26
CA GLU A 203 -19.26 21.27 22.91
C GLU A 203 -18.34 20.42 22.03
N PHE A 204 -18.21 19.13 22.34
CA PHE A 204 -17.43 18.19 21.54
C PHE A 204 -18.01 18.05 20.12
N SER A 205 -19.33 17.90 20.00
CA SER A 205 -20.01 17.80 18.71
C SER A 205 -19.88 19.07 17.87
N GLN A 206 -19.97 20.24 18.50
CA GLN A 206 -19.76 21.53 17.83
C GLN A 206 -18.33 21.69 17.34
N LEU A 207 -17.34 21.35 18.18
CA LEU A 207 -15.92 21.42 17.80
C LEU A 207 -15.59 20.46 16.66
N ARG A 208 -16.14 19.24 16.69
CA ARG A 208 -16.01 18.25 15.61
C ARG A 208 -16.58 18.79 14.29
N SER A 209 -17.84 19.21 14.32
CA SER A 209 -18.55 19.73 13.13
C SER A 209 -17.80 20.91 12.51
N TRP A 210 -17.34 21.85 13.34
CA TRP A 210 -16.54 22.97 12.85
C TRP A 210 -15.22 22.48 12.24
N THR A 211 -14.48 21.61 12.92
CA THR A 211 -13.16 21.14 12.41
C THR A 211 -13.27 20.48 11.04
N GLN A 212 -14.32 19.69 10.79
CA GLN A 212 -14.54 19.03 9.49
C GLN A 212 -14.81 20.02 8.36
N ASN A 213 -15.38 21.19 8.67
CA ASN A 213 -15.78 22.20 7.70
C ASN A 213 -14.84 23.42 7.68
N ALA A 214 -13.87 23.48 8.60
CA ALA A 214 -12.99 24.62 8.76
C ALA A 214 -12.02 24.71 7.58
N THR A 215 -11.83 25.93 7.09
CA THR A 215 -10.80 26.22 6.10
C THR A 215 -9.41 26.13 6.74
N PRO A 216 -8.34 25.91 5.94
CA PRO A 216 -6.97 25.92 6.46
C PRO A 216 -6.60 27.21 7.19
N GLY A 217 -7.15 28.36 6.78
CA GLY A 217 -6.95 29.65 7.45
C GLY A 217 -7.56 29.67 8.85
N GLU A 218 -8.81 29.22 8.99
CA GLU A 218 -9.49 29.15 10.29
C GLU A 218 -8.80 28.19 11.26
N LEU A 219 -8.28 27.07 10.78
CA LEU A 219 -7.49 26.12 11.58
C LEU A 219 -6.15 26.72 12.04
N ALA A 220 -5.49 27.51 11.17
CA ALA A 220 -4.27 28.22 11.52
C ALA A 220 -4.54 29.29 12.58
N ASP A 221 -5.64 30.04 12.45
CA ASP A 221 -6.05 31.06 13.42
C ASP A 221 -6.42 30.44 14.77
N PHE A 222 -7.11 29.29 14.77
CA PHE A 222 -7.40 28.53 15.99
C PHE A 222 -6.13 28.10 16.73
N THR A 223 -5.09 27.71 16.00
CA THR A 223 -3.82 27.29 16.59
C THR A 223 -3.08 28.48 17.22
N LYS A 224 -3.12 29.65 16.58
CA LYS A 224 -2.53 30.90 17.08
C LYS A 224 -3.30 31.51 18.25
N ASP A 225 -4.59 31.25 18.34
CA ASP A 225 -5.44 31.73 19.43
C ASP A 225 -5.16 30.97 20.73
N VAL A 226 -4.16 31.42 21.49
CA VAL A 226 -3.77 30.81 22.77
C VAL A 226 -4.76 31.16 23.88
N VAL A 227 -5.36 32.34 23.82
CA VAL A 227 -6.20 32.91 24.90
C VAL A 227 -7.67 32.50 24.82
N GLY A 228 -8.10 31.88 23.72
CA GLY A 228 -9.50 31.52 23.50
C GLY A 228 -10.36 32.72 23.13
N ALA A 229 -9.87 33.61 22.27
CA ALA A 229 -10.65 34.72 21.74
C ALA A 229 -11.77 34.22 20.81
N THR A 230 -11.49 33.21 20.00
CA THR A 230 -12.43 32.58 19.07
C THR A 230 -13.39 31.62 19.79
N TYR A 231 -14.61 31.54 19.28
CA TYR A 231 -15.65 30.67 19.87
C TYR A 231 -15.21 29.20 19.94
N HIS A 232 -14.68 28.65 18.84
CA HIS A 232 -14.25 27.26 18.77
C HIS A 232 -13.09 26.96 19.73
N LYS A 233 -12.17 27.91 19.94
CA LYS A 233 -11.12 27.74 20.92
C LYS A 233 -11.66 27.73 22.35
N LYS A 234 -12.69 28.53 22.66
CA LYS A 234 -13.38 28.45 23.95
C LYS A 234 -14.04 27.08 24.16
N LEU A 235 -14.69 26.52 23.14
CA LEU A 235 -15.24 25.16 23.21
C LEU A 235 -14.14 24.14 23.56
N PHE A 236 -13.02 24.19 22.83
CA PHE A 236 -11.88 23.33 23.11
C PHE A 236 -11.34 23.51 24.54
N LEU A 237 -11.12 24.75 24.99
CA LEU A 237 -10.61 25.01 26.33
C LEU A 237 -11.59 24.55 27.43
N ASN A 238 -12.89 24.65 27.21
CA ASN A 238 -13.90 24.11 28.12
C ASN A 238 -13.82 22.58 28.21
N LEU A 239 -13.69 21.89 27.06
CA LEU A 239 -13.49 20.44 27.02
C LEU A 239 -12.24 19.99 27.80
N MET A 240 -11.19 20.82 27.80
CA MET A 240 -9.94 20.52 28.50
C MET A 240 -9.94 20.87 29.99
N ARG A 241 -10.88 21.71 30.47
CA ARG A 241 -10.91 22.22 31.85
C ARG A 241 -11.65 21.34 32.86
N ASP A 242 -12.69 20.64 32.44
CA ASP A 242 -13.67 20.03 33.37
C ASP A 242 -13.27 18.63 33.90
N SER A 243 -11.99 18.41 34.24
CA SER A 243 -11.45 17.07 34.58
C SER A 243 -10.97 16.98 36.01
#